data_AF-A0A9W4EX72-F1
#
_entry.id   AF-A0A9W4EX72-F1
#
_cell.length_a   1.000
_cell.length_b   1.000
_cell.length_c   1.000
_cell.angle_alpha   90.00
_cell.angle_beta   90.00
_cell.angle_gamma   90.00
#
_symmetry.space_group_name_H-M   'P 1'
#
loop_
_entity.id
_entity.type
_entity.pdbx_description
1 polymer ?
#
loop_
_entity_poly.entity_id
_entity_poly.type
_entity_poly.pdbx_seq_one_letter_code
_entity_poly.pdbx_strand_id
1 'polypeptide(L)'
;MRNALKTSRNIPAIKTAKEVGINKLKSFSEKLGITFNVEPTESTAIGTNEASPIEIACAYAALGNEGKYTKPYFVKKVVYPDGKSKSLEQKTKRVMKDSTAYMITDMLRTFVSSGLGTTANISYLDIAGKTGTTNYSLEQIAQYNLPGSATRDSWFAGYTPKYTMAVWTGYTKDSKDDYISSKNTKIAQLIFKEMISKFATDKSQFKMLNSVVQEGSELRIKGEKRDSSLNTKIANTTE
;
A
#
# COMPACT_ATOMS: atom_id res chain seq x y z
N MET A 1 -10.59 -12.08 4.51
CA MET A 1 -9.92 -10.80 4.19
C MET A 1 -8.74 -10.97 3.24
N ARG A 2 -7.77 -11.86 3.52
CA ARG A 2 -6.59 -12.11 2.66
C ARG A 2 -6.91 -12.23 1.16
N ASN A 3 -7.89 -13.05 0.79
CA ASN A 3 -8.31 -13.20 -0.62
C ASN A 3 -8.84 -11.89 -1.26
N ALA A 4 -9.58 -11.09 -0.50
CA ALA A 4 -10.08 -9.80 -0.98
C ALA A 4 -8.94 -8.81 -1.21
N LEU A 5 -7.93 -8.78 -0.33
CA LEU A 5 -6.73 -7.95 -0.49
C LEU A 5 -5.86 -8.46 -1.66
N LYS A 6 -5.64 -9.78 -1.73
CA LYS A 6 -4.89 -10.48 -2.79
C LYS A 6 -5.43 -10.16 -4.19
N THR A 7 -6.75 -10.06 -4.32
CA THR A 7 -7.45 -9.77 -5.59
C THR A 7 -7.96 -8.33 -5.70
N SER A 8 -7.56 -7.45 -4.78
CA SER A 8 -7.87 -6.01 -4.79
C SER A 8 -9.34 -5.67 -4.98
N ARG A 9 -10.24 -6.27 -4.19
CA ARG A 9 -11.70 -6.08 -4.35
C ARG A 9 -12.21 -4.80 -3.68
N ASN A 10 -12.93 -3.98 -4.45
CA ASN A 10 -13.48 -2.70 -3.99
C ASN A 10 -14.61 -2.86 -2.96
N ILE A 11 -15.57 -3.78 -3.18
CA ILE A 11 -16.73 -3.94 -2.27
C ILE A 11 -16.31 -4.31 -0.83
N PRO A 12 -15.42 -5.30 -0.60
CA PRO A 12 -14.90 -5.56 0.74
C PRO A 12 -14.14 -4.38 1.37
N ALA A 13 -13.40 -3.60 0.57
CA ALA A 13 -12.70 -2.41 1.05
C ALA A 13 -13.68 -1.33 1.54
N ILE A 14 -14.72 -1.03 0.75
CA ILE A 14 -15.78 -0.08 1.14
C ILE A 14 -16.52 -0.56 2.39
N LYS A 15 -16.90 -1.85 2.45
CA LYS A 15 -17.56 -2.41 3.65
C LYS A 15 -16.68 -2.29 4.89
N THR A 16 -15.39 -2.54 4.75
CA THR A 16 -14.42 -2.41 5.85
C THR A 16 -14.27 -0.95 6.28
N ALA A 17 -14.20 -0.01 5.33
CA ALA A 17 -14.14 1.42 5.64
C ALA A 17 -15.41 1.90 6.36
N LYS A 18 -16.59 1.41 5.97
CA LYS A 18 -17.86 1.69 6.65
C LYS A 18 -17.88 1.14 8.08
N GLU A 19 -17.45 -0.11 8.28
CA GLU A 19 -17.37 -0.75 9.60
C GLU A 19 -16.41 -0.02 10.55
N VAL A 20 -15.25 0.42 10.04
CA VAL A 20 -14.26 1.17 10.82
C VAL A 20 -14.75 2.60 11.10
N GLY A 21 -15.43 3.22 10.14
CA GLY A 21 -15.86 4.61 10.17
C GLY A 21 -14.83 5.58 9.57
N ILE A 22 -15.32 6.54 8.78
CA ILE A 22 -14.49 7.41 7.94
C ILE A 22 -13.52 8.31 8.74
N ASN A 23 -13.94 8.78 9.91
CA ASN A 23 -13.10 9.61 10.78
C ASN A 23 -11.89 8.84 11.33
N LYS A 24 -12.09 7.55 11.67
CA LYS A 24 -10.99 6.68 12.14
C LYS A 24 -10.05 6.35 10.99
N LEU A 25 -10.58 6.14 9.78
CA LEU A 25 -9.80 5.95 8.56
C LEU A 25 -8.91 7.16 8.28
N LYS A 26 -9.48 8.38 8.29
CA LYS A 26 -8.75 9.65 8.13
C LYS A 26 -7.63 9.77 9.16
N SER A 27 -7.99 9.69 10.45
CA SER A 27 -7.05 9.82 11.57
C SER A 27 -5.92 8.78 11.52
N PHE A 28 -6.19 7.55 11.07
CA PHE A 28 -5.17 6.53 10.91
C PHE A 28 -4.23 6.82 9.73
N SER A 29 -4.78 7.29 8.61
CA SER A 29 -4.04 7.63 7.40
C SER A 29 -3.14 8.86 7.62
N GLU A 30 -3.62 9.87 8.34
CA GLU A 30 -2.82 11.06 8.71
C GLU A 30 -1.63 10.70 9.61
N LYS A 31 -1.79 9.73 10.53
CA LYS A 31 -0.66 9.21 11.32
C LYS A 31 0.43 8.57 10.45
N LEU A 32 0.06 8.05 9.28
CA LEU A 32 0.98 7.53 8.27
C LEU A 32 1.51 8.60 7.32
N GLY A 33 1.20 9.88 7.57
CA GLY A 33 1.67 11.00 6.76
C GLY A 33 0.89 11.21 5.47
N ILE A 34 -0.28 10.57 5.30
CA ILE A 34 -1.16 10.84 4.16
C ILE A 34 -1.94 12.13 4.41
N THR A 35 -1.87 13.05 3.46
CA THR A 35 -2.60 14.31 3.50
C THR A 35 -3.99 14.17 2.85
N PHE A 36 -5.01 14.83 3.43
CA PHE A 36 -6.35 14.93 2.86
C PHE A 36 -6.64 16.39 2.52
N ASN A 37 -6.79 16.70 1.23
CA ASN A 37 -7.12 18.05 0.76
C ASN A 37 -8.65 18.30 0.75
N VAL A 38 -9.43 17.22 0.80
CA VAL A 38 -10.89 17.23 0.85
C VAL A 38 -11.36 16.28 1.95
N GLU A 39 -12.57 16.51 2.47
CA GLU A 39 -13.12 15.59 3.46
C GLU A 39 -13.33 14.19 2.85
N PRO A 40 -12.85 13.13 3.54
CA PRO A 40 -12.93 11.78 3.00
C PRO A 40 -14.37 11.28 2.96
N THR A 41 -14.67 10.53 1.92
CA THR A 41 -15.94 9.84 1.71
C THR A 41 -15.68 8.34 1.58
N GLU A 42 -16.72 7.52 1.42
CA GLU A 42 -16.51 6.08 1.20
C GLU A 42 -15.72 5.78 -0.07
N SER A 43 -15.78 6.67 -1.06
CA SER A 43 -14.96 6.56 -2.28
C SER A 43 -13.46 6.65 -1.99
N THR A 44 -13.07 7.30 -0.89
CA THR A 44 -11.66 7.40 -0.49
C THR A 44 -11.05 6.04 -0.18
N ALA A 45 -11.85 5.07 0.26
CA ALA A 45 -11.41 3.68 0.47
C ALA A 45 -10.99 2.96 -0.82
N ILE A 46 -11.34 3.50 -1.99
CA ILE A 46 -11.00 2.97 -3.31
C ILE A 46 -10.10 3.91 -4.13
N GLY A 47 -9.48 4.92 -3.49
CA GLY A 47 -8.39 5.69 -4.10
C GLY A 47 -8.77 7.03 -4.72
N THR A 48 -9.84 7.69 -4.25
CA THR A 48 -10.17 9.06 -4.69
C THR A 48 -9.35 10.16 -4.03
N ASN A 49 -8.60 9.85 -2.96
CA ASN A 49 -7.67 10.80 -2.35
C ASN A 49 -6.31 10.74 -3.06
N GLU A 50 -5.82 11.90 -3.51
CA GLU A 50 -4.49 12.02 -4.10
C GLU A 50 -3.40 11.90 -3.03
N ALA A 51 -2.28 11.28 -3.38
CA ALA A 51 -1.10 11.17 -2.52
C ALA A 51 0.16 11.14 -3.39
N SER A 52 1.25 11.71 -2.89
CA SER A 52 2.54 11.66 -3.55
C SER A 52 3.23 10.30 -3.36
N PRO A 53 4.14 9.89 -4.27
CA PRO A 53 4.92 8.67 -4.08
C PRO A 53 5.72 8.64 -2.77
N ILE A 54 6.20 9.79 -2.28
CA ILE A 54 6.94 9.86 -1.01
C ILE A 54 6.03 9.58 0.20
N GLU A 55 4.80 10.11 0.21
CA GLU A 55 3.81 9.82 1.26
C GLU A 55 3.45 8.33 1.28
N ILE A 56 3.19 7.74 0.10
CA ILE A 56 2.88 6.30 -0.02
C ILE A 56 4.06 5.44 0.41
N ALA A 57 5.29 5.77 -0.01
CA ALA A 57 6.47 5.04 0.41
C ALA A 57 6.66 5.09 1.94
N CYS A 58 6.48 6.24 2.57
CA CYS A 58 6.60 6.37 4.02
C CYS A 58 5.48 5.62 4.78
N ALA A 59 4.25 5.64 4.27
CA ALA A 59 3.14 4.88 4.83
C ALA A 59 3.40 3.37 4.77
N TYR A 60 3.90 2.86 3.65
CA TYR A 60 4.24 1.43 3.49
C TYR A 60 5.48 1.03 4.30
N ALA A 61 6.45 1.93 4.47
CA ALA A 61 7.62 1.69 5.31
C ALA A 61 7.22 1.44 6.78
N ALA A 62 6.14 2.07 7.27
CA ALA A 62 5.63 1.82 8.60
C ALA A 62 5.11 0.37 8.77
N LEU A 63 4.57 -0.25 7.72
CA LEU A 63 4.16 -1.66 7.74
C LEU A 63 5.36 -2.60 7.84
N GLY A 64 6.42 -2.32 7.07
CA GLY A 64 7.68 -3.07 7.12
C GLY A 64 8.48 -2.88 8.42
N ASN A 65 8.22 -1.79 9.14
CA ASN A 65 8.95 -1.39 10.35
C ASN A 65 8.09 -1.51 11.63
N GLU A 66 7.39 -2.64 11.79
CA GLU A 66 6.63 -2.98 13.02
C GLU A 66 5.60 -1.92 13.45
N GLY A 67 5.08 -1.13 12.51
CA GLY A 67 4.10 -0.07 12.77
C GLY A 67 4.71 1.26 13.22
N LYS A 68 6.00 1.48 12.97
CA LYS A 68 6.73 2.71 13.31
C LYS A 68 6.89 3.60 12.07
N TYR A 69 6.34 4.80 12.14
CA TYR A 69 6.44 5.82 11.10
C TYR A 69 7.57 6.81 11.40
N THR A 70 8.32 7.18 10.36
CA THR A 70 9.32 8.24 10.41
C THR A 70 9.01 9.21 9.28
N LYS A 71 8.84 10.49 9.60
CA LYS A 71 8.65 11.54 8.58
C LYS A 71 9.82 11.50 7.59
N PRO A 72 9.61 11.61 6.27
CA PRO A 72 10.71 11.60 5.30
C PRO A 72 11.68 12.75 5.55
N TYR A 73 12.97 12.46 5.45
CA TYR A 73 14.05 13.45 5.52
C TYR A 73 15.21 13.00 4.63
N PHE A 74 15.84 13.98 3.97
CA PHE A 74 16.93 13.75 3.02
C PHE A 74 18.29 14.20 3.56
N VAL A 75 18.28 15.06 4.57
CA VAL A 75 19.49 15.64 5.18
C VAL A 75 19.55 15.18 6.63
N LYS A 76 20.66 14.57 7.04
CA LYS A 76 20.88 14.13 8.44
C LYS A 76 21.31 15.29 9.33
N LYS A 77 22.22 16.12 8.84
CA LYS A 77 22.88 17.16 9.62
C LYS A 77 23.38 18.28 8.72
N VAL A 78 23.35 19.51 9.24
CA VAL A 78 24.02 20.68 8.64
C VAL A 78 25.18 21.08 9.54
N VAL A 79 26.34 21.33 8.95
CA VAL A 79 27.53 21.87 9.62
C VAL A 79 27.77 23.27 9.09
N TYR A 80 27.86 24.24 9.98
CA TYR A 80 28.04 25.66 9.64
C TYR A 80 29.53 26.02 9.56
N PRO A 81 29.90 27.13 8.88
CA PRO A 81 31.30 27.57 8.79
C PRO A 81 31.97 27.83 10.14
N ASP A 82 31.19 28.18 11.17
CA ASP A 82 31.68 28.39 12.54
C ASP A 82 31.89 27.07 13.32
N GLY A 83 31.78 25.92 12.67
CA GLY A 83 31.92 24.59 13.26
C GLY A 83 30.69 24.11 14.05
N LYS A 84 29.67 24.94 14.25
CA LYS A 84 28.41 24.49 14.88
C LYS A 84 27.68 23.53 13.96
N SER A 85 26.77 22.75 14.54
CA SER A 85 25.97 21.85 13.74
C SER A 85 24.58 21.60 14.27
N LYS A 86 23.67 21.26 13.35
CA LYS A 86 22.25 21.01 13.62
C LYS A 86 21.84 19.69 12.99
N SER A 87 21.34 18.76 13.81
CA SER A 87 20.70 17.53 13.31
C SER A 87 19.32 17.86 12.71
N LEU A 88 19.01 17.23 11.59
CA LEU A 88 17.72 17.31 10.89
C LEU A 88 17.01 15.95 10.83
N GLU A 89 17.56 14.93 11.52
CA GLU A 89 16.96 13.61 11.63
C GLU A 89 15.55 13.68 12.24
N GLN A 90 14.65 12.87 11.70
CA GLN A 90 13.25 12.85 12.14
C GLN A 90 13.05 11.78 13.21
N LYS A 91 12.27 12.12 14.24
CA LYS A 91 11.89 11.16 15.28
C LYS A 91 10.90 10.14 14.72
N THR A 92 11.20 8.86 14.97
CA THR A 92 10.30 7.74 14.70
C THR A 92 9.20 7.65 15.76
N LYS A 93 7.96 7.40 15.35
CA LYS A 93 6.80 7.25 16.23
C LYS A 93 6.03 5.98 15.91
N ARG A 94 5.55 5.27 16.93
CA ARG A 94 4.63 4.13 16.73
C ARG A 94 3.25 4.65 16.34
N VAL A 95 2.73 4.20 15.21
CA VAL A 95 1.43 4.63 14.65
C VAL A 95 0.41 3.50 14.56
N MET A 96 0.88 2.25 14.60
CA MET A 96 0.05 1.06 14.75
C MET A 96 0.72 0.01 15.64
N LYS A 97 -0.07 -0.99 16.08
CA LYS A 97 0.48 -2.15 16.79
C LYS A 97 1.39 -2.93 15.85
N ASP A 98 2.42 -3.54 16.41
CA ASP A 98 3.33 -4.43 15.71
C ASP A 98 2.59 -5.63 15.08
N SER A 99 1.60 -6.18 15.80
CA SER A 99 0.71 -7.23 15.31
C SER A 99 -0.10 -6.79 14.08
N THR A 100 -0.64 -5.56 14.08
CA THR A 100 -1.35 -5.00 12.93
C THR A 100 -0.43 -4.89 11.72
N ALA A 101 0.77 -4.31 11.91
CA ALA A 101 1.75 -4.17 10.83
C ALA A 101 2.12 -5.54 10.23
N TYR A 102 2.45 -6.51 11.08
CA TYR A 102 2.84 -7.84 10.62
C TYR A 102 1.71 -8.61 9.93
N MET A 103 0.47 -8.54 10.43
CA MET A 103 -0.68 -9.19 9.77
C MET A 103 -0.95 -8.61 8.38
N ILE A 104 -0.86 -7.29 8.21
CA ILE A 104 -1.00 -6.66 6.88
C ILE A 104 0.15 -7.07 5.98
N THR A 105 1.39 -7.01 6.48
CA THR A 105 2.59 -7.44 5.75
C THR A 105 2.45 -8.88 5.25
N ASP A 106 1.99 -9.80 6.09
CA ASP A 106 1.78 -11.20 5.71
C ASP A 106 0.75 -11.39 4.59
N MET A 107 -0.37 -10.66 4.62
CA MET A 107 -1.34 -10.66 3.53
C MET A 107 -0.77 -10.04 2.24
N LEU A 108 0.03 -8.97 2.35
CA LEU A 108 0.67 -8.32 1.20
C LEU A 108 1.83 -9.14 0.60
N ARG A 109 2.48 -10.00 1.39
CA ARG A 109 3.40 -11.03 0.85
C ARG A 109 2.65 -12.00 -0.05
N THR A 110 1.45 -12.44 0.37
CA THR A 110 0.59 -13.30 -0.46
C THR A 110 0.16 -12.61 -1.77
N PHE A 111 -0.07 -11.30 -1.73
CA PHE A 111 -0.41 -10.50 -2.91
C PHE A 111 0.72 -10.52 -3.95
N VAL A 112 1.98 -10.40 -3.53
CA VAL A 112 3.15 -10.43 -4.42
C VAL A 112 3.53 -11.85 -4.84
N SER A 113 3.39 -12.85 -3.96
CA SER A 113 3.78 -14.22 -4.28
C SER A 113 2.80 -14.96 -5.19
N SER A 114 1.50 -14.67 -5.09
CA SER A 114 0.47 -15.43 -5.80
C SER A 114 -0.77 -14.63 -6.23
N GLY A 115 -0.76 -13.30 -6.05
CA GLY A 115 -1.88 -12.40 -6.39
C GLY A 115 -1.62 -11.54 -7.62
N LEU A 116 -2.26 -10.36 -7.65
CA LEU A 116 -2.12 -9.40 -8.76
C LEU A 116 -0.73 -8.73 -8.81
N GLY A 117 0.06 -8.83 -7.74
CA GLY A 117 1.39 -8.25 -7.61
C GLY A 117 2.53 -9.13 -8.12
N THR A 118 2.24 -10.28 -8.71
CA THR A 118 3.24 -11.28 -9.13
C THR A 118 4.27 -10.77 -10.11
N THR A 119 3.96 -9.70 -10.86
CA THR A 119 4.95 -9.08 -11.77
C THR A 119 6.11 -8.45 -11.00
N ALA A 120 5.87 -7.94 -9.78
CA ALA A 120 6.88 -7.34 -8.93
C ALA A 120 7.71 -8.37 -8.12
N ASN A 121 7.41 -9.67 -8.23
CA ASN A 121 8.10 -10.70 -7.47
C ASN A 121 9.57 -10.85 -7.91
N ILE A 122 10.47 -10.90 -6.93
CA ILE A 122 11.90 -11.20 -7.07
C ILE A 122 12.19 -12.41 -6.18
N SER A 123 12.55 -13.55 -6.79
CA SER A 123 12.55 -14.86 -6.13
C SER A 123 13.46 -14.97 -4.89
N TYR A 124 14.50 -14.15 -4.81
CA TYR A 124 15.48 -14.16 -3.73
C TYR A 124 15.26 -13.07 -2.66
N LEU A 125 14.15 -12.34 -2.70
CA LEU A 125 13.78 -11.30 -1.73
C LEU A 125 12.40 -11.57 -1.13
N ASP A 126 12.23 -11.27 0.15
CA ASP A 126 10.91 -11.29 0.81
C ASP A 126 10.22 -9.94 0.63
N ILE A 127 9.22 -9.90 -0.25
CA ILE A 127 8.57 -8.67 -0.70
C ILE A 127 7.10 -8.70 -0.31
N ALA A 128 6.66 -7.64 0.33
CA ALA A 128 5.25 -7.28 0.49
C ALA A 128 4.94 -6.07 -0.41
N GLY A 129 3.73 -5.97 -0.92
CA GLY A 129 3.35 -4.81 -1.72
C GLY A 129 1.93 -4.84 -2.20
N LYS A 130 1.52 -3.76 -2.87
CA LYS A 130 0.16 -3.57 -3.38
C LYS A 130 0.16 -2.71 -4.64
N THR A 131 -0.69 -3.08 -5.59
CA THR A 131 -1.02 -2.23 -6.75
C THR A 131 -2.11 -1.22 -6.44
N GLY A 132 -2.11 -0.09 -7.14
CA GLY A 132 -3.21 0.86 -7.19
C GLY A 132 -3.59 1.20 -8.63
N THR A 133 -4.86 1.49 -8.85
CA THR A 133 -5.40 1.86 -10.17
C THR A 133 -6.54 2.85 -9.94
N THR A 134 -6.48 4.00 -10.60
CA THR A 134 -7.58 4.96 -10.63
C THR A 134 -8.15 5.01 -12.05
N ASN A 135 -9.46 5.21 -12.14
CA ASN A 135 -10.16 5.32 -13.41
C ASN A 135 -10.48 6.79 -13.71
N TYR A 136 -10.73 7.07 -14.97
CA TYR A 136 -11.36 8.32 -15.40
C TYR A 136 -12.80 8.40 -14.89
N SER A 137 -13.30 9.62 -14.65
CA SER A 137 -14.71 9.86 -14.42
C SER A 137 -15.54 9.58 -15.68
N LEU A 138 -16.85 9.37 -15.52
CA LEU A 138 -17.74 9.18 -16.67
C LEU A 138 -17.74 10.39 -17.61
N GLU A 139 -17.61 11.59 -17.05
CA GLU A 139 -17.50 12.85 -17.80
C GLU A 139 -16.23 12.88 -18.65
N GLN A 140 -15.08 12.51 -18.07
CA GLN A 140 -13.80 12.43 -18.79
C GLN A 140 -13.83 11.36 -19.88
N ILE A 141 -14.46 10.20 -19.60
CA ILE A 141 -14.62 9.13 -20.59
C ILE A 141 -15.40 9.63 -21.81
N ALA A 142 -16.52 10.34 -21.60
CA ALA A 142 -17.31 10.92 -22.68
C ALA A 142 -16.56 12.05 -23.40
N GLN A 143 -15.92 12.96 -22.66
CA GLN A 143 -15.20 14.10 -23.20
C GLN A 143 -14.04 13.69 -24.11
N TYR A 144 -13.26 12.68 -23.71
CA TYR A 144 -12.06 12.25 -24.42
C TYR A 144 -12.28 11.00 -25.29
N ASN A 145 -13.52 10.50 -25.39
CA ASN A 145 -13.86 9.28 -26.11
C ASN A 145 -12.97 8.08 -25.70
N LEU A 146 -12.79 7.89 -24.40
CA LEU A 146 -11.91 6.86 -23.84
C LEU A 146 -12.60 5.49 -23.82
N PRO A 147 -11.87 4.38 -24.01
CA PRO A 147 -12.42 3.06 -23.78
C PRO A 147 -12.73 2.85 -22.30
N GLY A 148 -13.74 2.04 -21.97
CA GLY A 148 -14.10 1.73 -20.58
C GLY A 148 -12.99 1.00 -19.78
N SER A 149 -11.95 0.52 -20.46
CA SER A 149 -10.76 -0.08 -19.84
C SER A 149 -9.61 0.91 -19.60
N ALA A 150 -9.82 2.19 -19.91
CA ALA A 150 -8.82 3.24 -19.72
C ALA A 150 -8.52 3.45 -18.23
N THR A 151 -7.25 3.38 -17.88
CA THR A 151 -6.73 3.70 -16.55
C THR A 151 -6.04 5.06 -16.59
N ARG A 152 -6.29 5.89 -15.57
CA ARG A 152 -5.65 7.21 -15.42
C ARG A 152 -4.30 7.08 -14.73
N ASP A 153 -4.30 6.51 -13.52
CA ASP A 153 -3.09 6.30 -12.73
C ASP A 153 -2.86 4.81 -12.45
N SER A 154 -1.61 4.39 -12.51
CA SER A 154 -1.18 3.05 -12.11
C SER A 154 -0.04 3.13 -11.11
N TRP A 155 -0.20 2.40 -10.01
CA TRP A 155 0.70 2.43 -8.86
C TRP A 155 1.21 1.04 -8.51
N PHE A 156 2.42 0.99 -7.97
CA PHE A 156 2.89 -0.11 -7.15
C PHE A 156 3.68 0.41 -5.95
N ALA A 157 3.26 0.04 -4.75
CA ALA A 157 3.99 0.30 -3.52
C ALA A 157 4.43 -1.04 -2.92
N GLY A 158 5.73 -1.22 -2.76
CA GLY A 158 6.32 -2.45 -2.26
C GLY A 158 7.45 -2.20 -1.28
N TYR A 159 7.73 -3.19 -0.45
CA TYR A 159 8.75 -3.12 0.58
C TYR A 159 9.32 -4.50 0.92
N THR A 160 10.58 -4.50 1.31
CA THR A 160 11.28 -5.57 2.01
C THR A 160 11.48 -5.15 3.47
N PRO A 161 12.11 -5.96 4.35
CA PRO A 161 12.44 -5.51 5.70
C PRO A 161 13.37 -4.29 5.77
N LYS A 162 14.10 -3.96 4.68
CA LYS A 162 15.08 -2.86 4.63
C LYS A 162 14.72 -1.71 3.69
N TYR A 163 14.01 -2.00 2.60
CA TYR A 163 13.77 -1.03 1.53
C TYR A 163 12.27 -0.86 1.30
N THR A 164 11.85 0.34 0.96
CA THR A 164 10.47 0.63 0.53
C THR A 164 10.52 1.53 -0.69
N MET A 165 9.67 1.24 -1.67
CA MET A 165 9.57 2.01 -2.91
C MET A 165 8.11 2.08 -3.34
N ALA A 166 7.67 3.28 -3.69
CA ALA A 166 6.40 3.52 -4.36
C ALA A 166 6.67 4.07 -5.76
N VAL A 167 6.02 3.49 -6.75
CA VAL A 167 6.10 3.88 -8.16
C VAL A 167 4.71 4.30 -8.61
N TRP A 168 4.63 5.48 -9.21
CA TRP A 168 3.47 5.97 -9.93
C TRP A 168 3.80 6.06 -11.42
N THR A 169 2.82 5.73 -12.24
CA THR A 169 2.86 5.93 -13.70
C THR A 169 1.51 6.51 -14.13
N GLY A 170 1.57 7.48 -15.04
CA GLY A 170 0.44 8.24 -15.55
C GLY A 170 0.90 9.14 -16.69
N TYR A 171 -0.05 9.73 -17.39
CA TYR A 171 0.22 10.75 -18.40
C TYR A 171 0.12 12.14 -17.78
N THR A 172 0.82 13.12 -18.36
CA THR A 172 0.83 14.51 -17.88
C THR A 172 -0.46 15.25 -18.19
N LYS A 173 -1.24 14.76 -19.16
CA LYS A 173 -2.50 15.34 -19.61
C LYS A 173 -3.48 14.23 -19.94
N ASP A 174 -4.77 14.53 -19.78
CA ASP A 174 -5.83 13.64 -20.21
C ASP A 174 -6.14 13.91 -21.70
N SER A 175 -6.14 12.85 -22.51
CA SER A 175 -6.53 12.94 -23.92
C SER A 175 -7.00 11.58 -24.43
N LYS A 176 -7.59 11.54 -25.64
CA LYS A 176 -8.03 10.29 -26.28
C LYS A 176 -6.89 9.27 -26.47
N ASP A 177 -5.65 9.75 -26.57
CA ASP A 177 -4.45 8.94 -26.84
C ASP A 177 -3.58 8.75 -25.58
N ASP A 178 -3.81 9.55 -24.54
CA ASP A 178 -3.00 9.59 -23.32
C ASP A 178 -3.69 8.87 -22.15
N TYR A 179 -3.82 7.56 -22.25
CA TYR A 179 -4.34 6.70 -21.17
C TYR A 179 -3.53 5.41 -20.99
N ILE A 180 -3.58 4.84 -19.79
CA ILE A 180 -2.92 3.56 -19.50
C ILE A 180 -3.86 2.43 -19.94
N SER A 181 -3.44 1.65 -20.94
CA SER A 181 -4.14 0.43 -21.31
C SER A 181 -4.00 -0.65 -20.23
N SER A 182 -4.91 -1.62 -20.18
CA SER A 182 -4.85 -2.72 -19.21
C SER A 182 -3.50 -3.47 -19.24
N LYS A 183 -2.87 -3.58 -20.42
CA LYS A 183 -1.54 -4.20 -20.57
C LYS A 183 -0.44 -3.37 -19.87
N ASN A 184 -0.55 -2.05 -19.91
CA ASN A 184 0.46 -1.11 -19.40
C ASN A 184 0.32 -0.81 -17.91
N THR A 185 -0.76 -1.24 -17.25
CA THR A 185 -0.91 -1.16 -15.78
C THR A 185 0.18 -1.93 -14.99
N LYS A 186 0.96 -2.77 -15.67
CA LYS A 186 2.08 -3.51 -15.07
C LYS A 186 3.39 -2.72 -15.03
N ILE A 187 3.50 -1.57 -15.72
CA ILE A 187 4.76 -0.82 -15.82
C ILE A 187 5.28 -0.41 -14.44
N ALA A 188 4.42 0.05 -13.53
CA ALA A 188 4.83 0.39 -12.17
C ALA A 188 5.47 -0.79 -11.41
N GLN A 189 4.95 -2.01 -11.61
CA GLN A 189 5.51 -3.23 -11.02
C GLN A 189 6.86 -3.60 -11.63
N LEU A 190 7.01 -3.42 -12.96
CA LEU A 190 8.26 -3.69 -13.67
C LEU A 190 9.37 -2.72 -13.23
N ILE A 191 9.06 -1.43 -13.10
CA ILE A 191 10.01 -0.43 -12.58
C ILE A 191 10.43 -0.78 -11.16
N PHE A 192 9.48 -1.10 -10.27
CA PHE A 192 9.81 -1.55 -8.92
C PHE A 192 10.73 -2.77 -8.94
N LYS A 193 10.41 -3.79 -9.74
CA LYS A 193 11.17 -5.02 -9.83
C LYS A 193 12.62 -4.76 -10.28
N GLU A 194 12.79 -3.96 -11.33
CA GLU A 194 14.12 -3.62 -11.84
C GLU A 194 14.95 -2.87 -10.79
N MET A 195 14.37 -1.83 -10.20
CA MET A 195 15.05 -0.99 -9.22
C MET A 195 15.41 -1.78 -7.95
N ILE A 196 14.48 -2.55 -7.40
CA ILE A 196 14.73 -3.33 -6.19
C ILE A 196 15.72 -4.47 -6.46
N SER A 197 15.66 -5.14 -7.61
CA SER A 197 16.64 -6.18 -7.97
C SER A 197 18.06 -5.61 -8.04
N LYS A 198 18.21 -4.36 -8.48
CA LYS A 198 19.50 -3.69 -8.62
C LYS A 198 20.06 -3.14 -7.31
N PHE A 199 19.21 -2.56 -6.45
CA PHE A 199 19.66 -1.80 -5.28
C PHE A 199 19.46 -2.49 -3.94
N ALA A 200 18.55 -3.47 -3.83
CA ALA A 200 18.34 -4.17 -2.57
C ALA A 200 19.40 -5.25 -2.37
N THR A 201 20.37 -4.97 -1.49
CA THR A 201 21.43 -5.92 -1.13
C THR A 201 21.05 -6.82 0.05
N ASP A 202 20.04 -6.41 0.83
CA ASP A 202 19.57 -7.13 2.01
C ASP A 202 18.52 -8.18 1.63
N LYS A 203 18.82 -9.44 1.96
CA LYS A 203 17.96 -10.61 1.70
C LYS A 203 17.23 -11.10 2.96
N SER A 204 17.13 -10.27 3.99
CA SER A 204 16.39 -10.64 5.20
C SER A 204 14.91 -10.86 4.88
N GLN A 205 14.28 -11.69 5.72
CA GLN A 205 12.87 -12.02 5.61
C GLN A 205 12.09 -11.35 6.74
N PHE A 206 10.80 -11.11 6.51
CA PHE A 206 9.92 -10.63 7.56
C PHE A 206 9.82 -11.69 8.65
N LYS A 207 10.18 -11.32 9.89
CA LYS A 207 10.15 -12.24 11.04
C LYS A 207 8.79 -12.14 11.73
N MET A 208 8.19 -13.30 11.97
CA MET A 208 6.97 -13.39 12.76
C MET A 208 7.21 -12.85 14.17
N LEU A 209 6.33 -11.95 14.61
CA LEU A 209 6.41 -11.29 15.91
C LEU A 209 5.68 -12.11 16.97
N ASN A 210 6.15 -12.06 18.21
CA ASN A 210 5.55 -12.77 19.36
C ASN A 210 4.11 -12.32 19.68
N SER A 211 3.69 -11.17 19.14
CA SER A 211 2.34 -10.60 19.26
C SER A 211 1.31 -11.24 18.34
N VAL A 212 1.75 -12.12 17.41
CA VAL A 212 0.88 -12.90 16.52
C VAL A 212 1.12 -14.40 16.71
N VAL A 213 0.12 -15.21 16.39
CA VAL A 213 0.19 -16.67 16.36
C VAL A 213 -0.34 -17.17 15.02
N GLN A 214 0.25 -18.25 14.51
CA GLN A 214 -0.24 -18.93 13.32
C GLN A 214 -1.36 -19.89 13.71
N GLU A 215 -2.44 -19.88 12.92
CA GLU A 215 -3.61 -20.75 13.09
C GLU A 215 -4.01 -21.27 11.70
N GLY A 216 -3.60 -22.50 11.38
CA GLY A 216 -3.70 -23.05 10.03
C GLY A 216 -2.87 -22.23 9.02
N SER A 217 -3.52 -21.73 7.97
CA SER A 217 -2.92 -20.87 6.94
C SER A 217 -3.03 -19.37 7.22
N GLU A 218 -3.58 -18.98 8.37
CA GLU A 218 -3.83 -17.58 8.72
C GLU A 218 -3.12 -17.17 10.02
N LEU A 219 -3.07 -15.85 10.27
CA LEU A 219 -2.50 -15.27 11.48
C LEU A 219 -3.59 -14.66 12.37
N ARG A 220 -3.39 -14.74 13.68
CA ARG A 220 -4.23 -14.09 14.69
C ARG A 220 -3.38 -13.31 15.68
N ILE A 221 -3.94 -12.24 16.25
CA ILE A 221 -3.34 -11.51 17.37
C ILE A 221 -3.35 -12.42 18.61
N LYS A 222 -2.19 -12.61 19.24
CA LYS A 222 -2.06 -13.46 20.43
C LYS A 222 -2.96 -12.92 21.56
N GLY A 223 -3.77 -13.80 22.15
CA GLY A 223 -4.67 -13.47 23.26
C GLY A 223 -6.07 -12.97 22.86
N GLU A 224 -6.31 -12.62 21.60
CA GLU A 224 -7.63 -12.12 21.15
C GLU A 224 -8.61 -13.26 20.82
N LYS A 225 -9.82 -13.26 21.38
CA LYS A 225 -10.84 -14.28 21.05
C LYS A 225 -11.36 -14.08 19.62
N ARG A 226 -11.75 -15.19 18.97
CA ARG A 226 -12.38 -15.13 17.65
C ARG A 226 -13.76 -14.47 17.79
N ASP A 227 -14.04 -13.50 16.95
CA ASP A 227 -15.41 -13.03 16.78
C ASP A 227 -16.21 -14.13 16.10
N SER A 228 -17.16 -14.73 16.84
CA SER A 228 -17.99 -15.84 16.38
C SER A 228 -19.01 -15.43 15.31
N SER A 229 -19.20 -14.12 15.07
CA SER A 229 -20.16 -13.58 14.11
C SER A 229 -19.71 -13.65 12.64
N LEU A 230 -18.43 -13.85 12.36
CA LEU A 230 -17.86 -13.85 10.99
C LEU A 230 -17.89 -15.20 10.27
N ASN A 231 -18.59 -16.20 10.81
CA ASN A 231 -18.91 -17.46 10.11
C ASN A 231 -20.00 -17.24 9.04
N THR A 232 -19.82 -16.26 8.16
CA THR A 232 -20.63 -16.22 6.93
C THR A 232 -20.10 -17.33 6.03
N LYS A 233 -20.82 -18.45 5.98
CA LYS A 233 -20.66 -19.45 4.92
C LYS A 233 -20.62 -18.69 3.60
N ILE A 234 -19.48 -18.75 2.91
CA ILE A 234 -19.41 -18.31 1.52
C ILE A 234 -20.32 -19.29 0.78
N ALA A 235 -21.52 -18.84 0.41
CA ALA A 235 -22.35 -19.58 -0.50
C ALA A 235 -21.55 -19.73 -1.80
N ASN A 236 -21.25 -20.97 -2.18
CA ASN A 236 -20.72 -21.27 -3.50
C ASN A 236 -21.81 -20.89 -4.52
N THR A 237 -21.72 -19.69 -5.10
CA THR A 237 -22.45 -19.35 -6.32
C THR A 237 -21.49 -19.57 -7.47
N THR A 238 -21.50 -20.79 -8.01
CA THR A 238 -21.15 -21.07 -9.39
C THR A 238 -22.25 -20.49 -10.28
N GLU A 239 -21.89 -19.56 -11.15
CA GLU A 239 -22.47 -19.39 -12.48
C GLU A 239 -21.34 -19.60 -13.50
#